data_AF-A0A661QQ32-F1
#
_entry.id   AF-A0A661QQ32-F1
#
_cell.length_a   1.000
_cell.length_b   1.000
_cell.length_c   1.000
_cell.angle_alpha   90.00
_cell.angle_beta   90.00
_cell.angle_gamma   90.00
#
_symmetry.space_group_name_H-M   'P 1'
#
loop_
_entity.id
_entity.type
_entity.pdbx_description
1 polymer ?
#
loop_
_entity_poly.entity_id
_entity_poly.type
_entity_poly.pdbx_seq_one_letter_code
_entity_poly.pdbx_strand_id
1 'polypeptide(L)' 'MSARGAINMCNKVSDLLSKLSHAAKQSLDRRFGALYDKIYREDIMFEAWKRVKANKGAPGVDKQDFEYIEN' A
#
# COMPACT_ATOMS: atom_id res chain seq x y z
N MET A 1 -7.07 -13.54 -17.09
CA MET A 1 -7.76 -12.24 -17.03
C MET A 1 -7.76 -11.62 -18.42
N SER A 2 -8.88 -11.05 -18.89
CA SER A 2 -8.94 -10.32 -20.18
C SER A 2 -8.34 -8.91 -20.05
N ALA A 3 -7.68 -8.40 -21.09
CA ALA A 3 -7.05 -7.08 -21.13
C ALA A 3 -8.02 -5.95 -20.70
N ARG A 4 -9.30 -6.04 -21.07
CA ARG A 4 -10.33 -5.05 -20.68
C ARG A 4 -10.61 -5.08 -19.17
N GLY A 5 -10.56 -6.25 -18.55
CA GLY A 5 -10.76 -6.41 -17.11
C GLY A 5 -9.62 -5.79 -16.30
N ALA A 6 -8.38 -5.95 -16.78
CA ALA A 6 -7.20 -5.35 -16.15
C ALA A 6 -7.23 -3.81 -16.22
N ILE A 7 -7.58 -3.24 -17.38
CA ILE A 7 -7.70 -1.77 -17.56
C ILE A 7 -8.76 -1.19 -16.62
N ASN A 8 -9.92 -1.84 -16.52
CA ASN A 8 -10.98 -1.38 -15.61
C ASN A 8 -10.55 -1.42 -14.14
N MET A 9 -9.77 -2.43 -13.75
CA MET A 9 -9.23 -2.53 -12.39
C MET A 9 -8.22 -1.40 -12.10
N CYS A 10 -7.28 -1.14 -13.01
CA CYS A 10 -6.33 -0.03 -12.87
C CYS A 10 -7.02 1.33 -12.72
N ASN A 11 -8.06 1.59 -13.52
CA ASN A 11 -8.82 2.84 -13.43
C ASN A 11 -9.50 2.99 -12.05
N LYS A 12 -10.17 1.94 -11.57
CA LYS A 12 -10.80 1.95 -10.24
C LYS A 12 -9.81 2.15 -9.11
N VAL A 13 -8.62 1.54 -9.20
CA VAL A 13 -7.55 1.73 -8.22
C VAL A 13 -7.04 3.17 -8.24
N SER A 14 -6.82 3.75 -9.43
CA SER A 14 -6.39 5.14 -9.57
C SER A 14 -7.41 6.13 -8.99
N ASP A 15 -8.70 5.91 -9.27
CA ASP A 15 -9.79 6.73 -8.74
C ASP A 15 -9.86 6.67 -7.21
N LEU A 16 -9.72 5.46 -6.64
CA LEU A 16 -9.70 5.26 -5.20
C LEU A 16 -8.51 5.98 -4.56
N LEU A 17 -7.31 5.82 -5.12
CA LEU A 17 -6.10 6.48 -4.62
C LEU A 17 -6.22 8.00 -4.65
N SER A 18 -6.77 8.57 -5.74
CA SER A 18 -6.98 10.01 -5.87
C SER A 18 -7.93 10.54 -4.80
N LYS A 19 -9.04 9.84 -4.54
CA LYS A 19 -10.02 10.21 -3.51
C LYS A 19 -9.43 10.11 -2.10
N LEU A 20 -8.71 9.03 -1.80
CA LEU A 20 -8.03 8.84 -0.52
C LEU A 20 -6.99 9.93 -0.28
N SER A 21 -6.18 10.24 -1.29
CA SER A 21 -5.16 11.31 -1.21
C SER A 21 -5.80 12.67 -0.93
N HIS A 22 -6.89 13.00 -1.62
CA HIS A 22 -7.59 14.26 -1.40
C HIS A 22 -8.18 14.34 0.01
N ALA A 23 -8.85 13.28 0.48
CA ALA A 23 -9.43 13.22 1.81
C ALA A 23 -8.35 13.33 2.92
N ALA A 24 -7.19 12.69 2.74
CA ALA A 24 -6.08 12.76 3.68
C ALA A 24 -5.45 14.17 3.73
N LYS A 25 -5.35 14.85 2.59
CA LYS A 25 -4.85 16.23 2.53
C LYS A 25 -5.80 17.25 3.16
N GLN A 26 -7.10 16.99 3.14
CA GLN A 26 -8.10 17.87 3.76
C GLN A 26 -8.15 17.73 5.29
N SER A 27 -7.82 16.57 5.83
CA SER A 27 -7.82 16.29 7.27
C SER A 27 -6.70 15.32 7.58
N LEU A 28 -5.59 15.87 8.09
CA LEU A 28 -4.37 15.12 8.41
C LEU A 28 -4.58 14.12 9.56
N ASP A 29 -5.60 14.33 10.38
CA ASP A 29 -6.02 13.47 11.48
C ASP A 29 -7.02 12.37 11.05
N ARG A 30 -7.49 12.38 9.79
CA ARG A 30 -8.44 11.40 9.28
C ARG A 30 -7.83 10.01 9.24
N ARG A 31 -8.50 9.06 9.90
CA ARG A 31 -8.14 7.63 9.87
C ARG A 31 -8.99 6.87 8.86
N PHE A 32 -8.34 6.02 8.07
CA PHE A 32 -8.98 5.14 7.10
C PHE A 32 -9.07 3.70 7.64
N GLY A 33 -9.89 3.48 8.67
CA GLY A 33 -9.96 2.19 9.38
C GLY A 33 -10.21 0.98 8.47
N ALA A 34 -11.12 1.10 7.51
CA ALA A 34 -11.39 0.04 6.54
C ALA A 34 -10.20 -0.24 5.61
N LEU A 35 -9.40 0.79 5.27
CA LEU A 35 -8.17 0.59 4.50
C LEU A 35 -7.11 -0.12 5.34
N TYR A 36 -7.01 0.25 6.61
CA TYR A 36 -6.08 -0.38 7.55
C TYR A 36 -6.37 -1.88 7.71
N ASP A 37 -7.63 -2.27 7.90
CA ASP A 37 -8.07 -3.67 7.93
C ASP A 37 -7.63 -4.45 6.69
N LYS A 38 -7.71 -3.85 5.50
CA LYS A 38 -7.31 -4.51 4.25
C LYS A 38 -5.80 -4.59 4.04
N ILE A 39 -5.04 -3.60 4.51
CA ILE A 39 -3.57 -3.55 4.37
C ILE A 39 -2.90 -4.44 5.42
N TYR A 40 -3.43 -4.48 6.65
CA TYR A 40 -2.82 -5.22 7.77
C TYR A 40 -3.10 -6.73 7.73
N ARG A 41 -3.69 -7.22 6.64
CA ARG A 41 -3.84 -8.67 6.43
C ARG A 41 -2.48 -9.32 6.25
N GLU A 42 -2.30 -10.47 6.90
CA GLU A 42 -1.05 -11.23 6.90
C GLU A 42 -0.57 -11.58 5.48
N ASP A 43 -1.47 -12.02 4.60
CA ASP A 43 -1.13 -12.37 3.22
C ASP A 43 -0.62 -11.17 2.42
N ILE A 44 -1.22 -10.00 2.65
CA ILE A 44 -0.81 -8.74 2.00
C ILE A 44 0.54 -8.26 2.54
N MET A 45 0.73 -8.29 3.86
CA MET A 45 1.99 -7.91 4.49
C MET A 45 3.14 -8.81 4.07
N PHE A 46 2.92 -10.11 4.02
CA PHE A 46 3.94 -11.07 3.57
C PHE A 46 4.37 -10.83 2.12
N GLU A 47 3.40 -10.60 1.22
CA GLU A 47 3.71 -10.28 -0.18
C GLU A 47 4.40 -8.91 -0.34
N ALA A 48 4.02 -7.91 0.46
CA ALA A 48 4.71 -6.62 0.50
C ALA A 48 6.18 -6.80 0.95
N TRP A 49 6.41 -7.52 2.05
CA TRP A 49 7.75 -7.82 2.55
C TRP A 49 8.61 -8.53 1.50
N LYS A 50 8.08 -9.55 0.82
CA LYS A 50 8.83 -10.28 -0.24
C LYS A 50 9.25 -9.36 -1.38
N ARG A 51 8.37 -8.46 -1.82
CA ARG A 51 8.66 -7.51 -2.91
C ARG A 51 9.73 -6.49 -2.52
N VAL A 52 9.67 -5.95 -1.30
CA VAL A 52 10.67 -4.99 -0.83
C VAL A 52 12.03 -5.68 -0.59
N LYS A 53 12.03 -6.89 -0.02
CA LYS A 53 13.25 -7.69 0.19
C LYS A 53 13.95 -8.00 -1.13
N ALA A 54 13.19 -8.32 -2.19
CA ALA A 54 13.73 -8.54 -3.53
C ALA A 54 14.41 -7.28 -4.12
N ASN A 55 13.97 -6.08 -3.73
CA ASN A 55 14.56 -4.81 -4.15
C ASN A 55 15.73 -4.35 -3.25
N LYS A 56 16.46 -5.30 -2.65
CA LYS A 56 17.59 -5.07 -1.72
C LYS A 56 17.20 -4.37 -0.41
N GLY A 57 15.92 -4.35 -0.07
CA GLY A 57 15.46 -3.90 1.24
C GLY A 57 15.76 -2.42 1.55
N ALA A 58 15.86 -1.56 0.54
CA ALA A 58 16.08 -0.14 0.77
C ALA A 58 14.95 0.44 1.65
N PRO A 59 15.30 1.28 2.63
CA PRO A 59 14.32 1.77 3.59
C PRO A 59 13.26 2.65 2.91
N GLY A 60 12.04 2.56 3.41
CA GLY A 60 10.90 3.33 2.92
C GLY A 60 10.93 4.79 3.36
N VAL A 61 9.79 5.47 3.24
CA VAL A 61 9.63 6.86 3.73
C VAL A 61 9.84 6.98 5.25
N ASP A 62 9.61 5.88 5.97
CA ASP A 62 9.84 5.70 7.41
C ASP A 62 11.33 5.55 7.76
N LYS A 63 12.20 5.40 6.76
CA LYS A 63 13.65 5.16 6.91
C LYS A 63 14.01 3.87 7.65
N GLN A 64 13.06 2.94 7.80
CA GLN A 64 13.31 1.66 8.46
C GLN A 64 13.76 0.63 7.41
N ASP A 65 14.90 -0.01 7.66
CA ASP A 65 15.40 -1.10 6.84
C ASP A 65 15.07 -2.47 7.46
N PHE A 66 15.41 -3.54 6.76
CA PHE A 66 15.14 -4.90 7.21
C PHE A 66 15.92 -5.26 8.48
N GLU A 67 17.13 -4.74 8.64
CA GLU A 67 17.92 -4.96 9.85
C GLU A 67 17.22 -4.36 11.07
N TYR A 68 16.60 -3.19 10.94
CA TYR A 68 15.83 -2.58 12.02
C TYR A 68 14.56 -3.37 12.37
N ILE A 69 13.91 -4.00 11.39
CA ILE A 69 12.61 -4.70 11.58
C ILE A 69 12.79 -6.15 12.07
N GLU A 70 13.82 -6.85 11.58
CA GLU A 70 14.06 -8.28 11.86
C GLU A 70 14.85 -8.52 13.16
N ASN A 71 15.40 -7.48 13.79
CA ASN A 71 16.11 -7.53 15.08
C ASN A 71 15.23 -7.03 16.25
#